data_AF-X1T2N7-F1
#
_entry.id   AF-X1T2N7-F1
#
_cell.length_a   1.000
_cell.length_b   1.000
_cell.length_c   1.000
_cell.angle_alpha   90.00
_cell.angle_beta   90.00
_cell.angle_gamma   90.00
#
_symmetry.space_group_name_H-M   'P 1'
#
loop_
_entity.id
_entity.type
_entity.pdbx_description
1 polymer ?
#
loop_
_entity_poly.entity_id
_entity_poly.type
_entity_poly.pdbx_seq_one_letter_code
_entity_poly.pdbx_strand_id
1 'polypeptide(L)' 'MDKGKKQTIGIIGQYGCMGLILFAIGFEVASGAELGYILITIGAVLYSMFTKIRGK' A
#
# COMPACT_ATOMS: atom_id res chain seq x y z
N MET A 1 8.68 21.54 -13.65
CA MET A 1 7.51 20.84 -13.05
C MET A 1 8.06 19.93 -11.93
N ASP A 2 7.23 19.18 -11.19
CA ASP A 2 7.64 17.90 -10.57
C ASP A 2 7.97 17.73 -9.07
N LYS A 3 8.16 18.74 -8.22
CA LYS A 3 8.25 18.44 -6.76
C LYS A 3 6.87 18.20 -6.14
N GLY A 4 5.89 19.05 -6.44
CA GLY A 4 4.52 18.91 -5.90
C GLY A 4 3.77 17.67 -6.44
N LYS A 5 3.92 17.36 -7.74
CA LYS A 5 3.25 16.20 -8.37
C LYS A 5 3.76 14.87 -7.82
N LYS A 6 5.07 14.73 -7.61
CA LYS A 6 5.66 13.52 -7.01
C LYS A 6 5.21 13.31 -5.57
N GLN A 7 5.09 14.38 -4.79
CA GLN A 7 4.61 14.31 -3.42
C GLN A 7 3.13 13.91 -3.35
N THR A 8 2.28 14.46 -4.24
CA THR A 8 0.88 14.05 -4.41
C THR A 8 0.75 12.58 -4.78
N ILE A 9 1.55 12.09 -5.74
CA ILE A 9 1.52 10.68 -6.17
C ILE A 9 1.99 9.77 -5.04
N GLY A 10 3.01 10.18 -4.28
CA GLY A 10 3.46 9.45 -3.09
C GLY A 10 2.36 9.34 -2.03
N ILE A 11 1.64 10.42 -1.74
CA ILE A 11 0.53 10.43 -0.77
C ILE A 11 -0.62 9.52 -1.24
N ILE A 12 -1.06 9.67 -2.49
CA ILE A 12 -2.16 8.88 -3.04
C ILE A 12 -1.78 7.39 -3.08
N GLY A 13 -0.57 7.05 -3.50
CA GLY A 13 -0.08 5.67 -3.52
C GLY A 13 0.04 5.07 -2.11
N GLN A 14 0.42 5.88 -1.12
CA GLN A 14 0.53 5.46 0.28
C GLN A 14 -0.85 5.18 0.90
N TYR A 15 -1.84 6.05 0.68
CA TYR A 15 -3.22 5.81 1.14
C TYR A 15 -3.89 4.66 0.38
N GLY A 16 -3.66 4.54 -0.93
CA GLY A 16 -4.18 3.45 -1.74
C GLY A 16 -3.62 2.08 -1.31
N CYS A 17 -2.32 1.99 -1.06
CA CYS A 17 -1.71 0.77 -0.55
C CYS A 17 -2.18 0.45 0.88
N MET A 18 -2.37 1.46 1.73
CA MET A 18 -2.89 1.26 3.08
C MET A 18 -4.32 0.70 3.07
N GLY A 19 -5.18 1.20 2.18
CA GLY A 19 -6.52 0.65 1.97
C GLY A 19 -6.50 -0.79 1.47
N LEU A 20 -5.60 -1.12 0.53
CA LEU A 20 -5.39 -2.48 0.04
C LEU A 20 -4.93 -3.46 1.14
N ILE A 21 -4.00 -3.03 2.00
CA ILE A 21 -3.54 -3.83 3.13
C ILE A 21 -4.68 -4.09 4.11
N LEU A 22 -5.44 -3.05 4.49
CA LEU A 22 -6.57 -3.20 5.41
C LEU A 22 -7.67 -4.10 4.84
N PHE A 23 -7.95 -3.98 3.54
CA PHE A 23 -8.89 -4.85 2.85
C PHE A 23 -8.40 -6.31 2.82
N ALA A 24 -7.11 -6.53 2.54
CA ALA A 24 -6.52 -7.86 2.55
C ALA A 24 -6.57 -8.53 3.93
N ILE A 25 -6.27 -7.77 5.00
CA ILE A 25 -6.41 -8.24 6.38
C ILE A 25 -7.87 -8.61 6.67
N GLY A 26 -8.82 -7.74 6.33
CA GLY A 26 -10.25 -8.00 6.54
C GLY A 26 -10.74 -9.23 5.77
N PHE A 27 -10.30 -9.39 4.53
CA PHE A 27 -10.61 -10.56 3.69
C PHE A 27 -10.01 -11.84 4.28
N GLU A 28 -8.78 -11.80 4.78
CA GLU A 28 -8.13 -12.94 5.43
C GLU A 28 -8.88 -13.40 6.67
N VAL A 29 -9.22 -12.46 7.56
CA VAL A 29 -9.98 -12.75 8.78
C VAL A 29 -11.36 -13.32 8.44
N ALA A 30 -11.99 -12.85 7.37
CA ALA A 30 -13.31 -13.31 6.94
C ALA A 30 -13.29 -14.67 6.22
N SER A 31 -12.27 -14.95 5.42
CA SER A 31 -12.18 -16.16 4.59
C SER A 31 -11.38 -17.29 5.24
N GLY A 32 -10.58 -17.00 6.28
CA GLY A 32 -9.69 -17.95 6.94
C GLY A 32 -8.61 -18.52 6.00
N ALA A 33 -8.41 -17.92 4.83
CA ALA A 33 -7.47 -18.38 3.82
C ALA A 33 -6.14 -17.64 3.99
N GLU A 34 -5.02 -18.37 4.02
CA GLU A 34 -3.65 -17.85 4.14
C GLU A 34 -3.18 -16.95 2.95
N LEU A 35 -4.08 -16.67 2.00
CA LEU A 35 -3.86 -15.84 0.83
C LEU A 35 -3.76 -14.34 1.17
N GLY A 36 -4.34 -13.91 2.28
CA GLY A 36 -4.22 -12.52 2.73
C GLY A 36 -2.81 -12.15 3.14
N TYR A 37 -2.02 -13.06 3.73
CA TYR A 37 -0.62 -12.83 4.09
C TYR A 37 0.24 -12.47 2.87
N ILE A 38 -0.05 -13.10 1.72
CA ILE A 38 0.60 -12.77 0.45
C ILE A 38 0.20 -11.38 -0.01
N LEU A 39 -1.10 -11.04 0.03
CA LEU A 39 -1.58 -9.69 -0.32
C LEU A 39 -1.05 -8.60 0.63
N ILE A 40 -0.96 -8.88 1.92
CA ILE A 40 -0.42 -7.97 2.94
C ILE A 40 1.05 -7.72 2.65
N THR A 41 1.82 -8.76 2.33
CA THR A 41 3.23 -8.65 1.99
C THR A 41 3.44 -7.81 0.72
N ILE A 42 2.68 -8.10 -0.34
CA ILE A 42 2.75 -7.32 -1.60
C ILE A 42 2.34 -5.86 -1.36
N GLY A 43 1.25 -5.63 -0.61
CA GLY A 43 0.77 -4.31 -0.25
C GLY A 43 1.79 -3.51 0.57
N ALA A 44 2.47 -4.16 1.53
CA ALA A 44 3.51 -3.53 2.34
C ALA A 44 4.76 -3.18 1.52
N VAL A 45 5.16 -4.03 0.56
CA VAL A 45 6.26 -3.74 -0.36
C VAL A 45 5.93 -2.54 -1.25
N LEU A 46 4.72 -2.50 -1.80
CA LEU A 46 4.25 -1.37 -2.60
C LEU A 46 4.18 -0.09 -1.77
N TYR A 47 3.63 -0.16 -0.55
CA TYR A 47 3.62 0.96 0.39
C TYR A 47 5.02 1.50 0.63
N SER A 48 5.99 0.60 0.89
CA SER A 48 7.39 0.96 1.12
C SER A 48 8.03 1.64 -0.10
N MET A 49 7.74 1.14 -1.31
CA MET A 49 8.18 1.77 -2.57
C MET A 49 7.58 3.17 -2.75
N PHE A 50 6.27 3.34 -2.49
CA PHE A 50 5.62 4.65 -2.57
C PHE A 50 6.14 5.64 -1.51
N THR A 51 6.48 5.19 -0.30
CA THR A 51 7.18 6.03 0.69
C THR A 51 8.56 6.46 0.22
N LYS A 52 9.30 5.61 -0.50
CA LYS A 52 10.58 6.00 -1.12
C LYS A 52 10.40 7.03 -2.23
N ILE A 53 9.33 6.93 -3.02
CA ILE A 53 8.98 7.89 -4.08
C ILE A 53 8.54 9.25 -3.48
N ARG A 54 7.93 9.24 -2.29
CA ARG A 54 7.53 10.46 -1.55
C ARG A 54 8.73 11.32 -1.09
N GLY A 55 9.96 10.79 -1.13
CA GLY A 55 11.20 11.48 -0.73
C GLY A 55 11.60 11.13 0.72
N LYS A 56 12.84 11.24 1.21
CA LYS A 56 14.03 12.03 0.82
C LYS A 56 13.83 13.17 -0.18
#